data_AF-A0A972ZWR3-F1
#
_entry.id   AF-A0A972ZWR3-F1
#
_cell.length_a   1.000
_cell.length_b   1.000
_cell.length_c   1.000
_cell.angle_alpha   90.00
_cell.angle_beta   90.00
_cell.angle_gamma   90.00
#
_symmetry.space_group_name_H-M   'P 1'
#
loop_
_entity.id
_entity.type
_entity.pdbx_description
1 polymer ?
#
loop_
_entity_poly.entity_id
_entity_poly.type
_entity_poly.pdbx_seq_one_letter_code
_entity_poly.pdbx_strand_id
1 'polypeptide(L)'
;MTVFQNRVVSRRPTIAADLSIVVASIVTAVGFAASVFAALIIVWVSPATAQEGEAAPQILLDDAFDLATKGLAAGAAPPNPGPDDIGTTTTADDSRDVHTGELQSIDPDAVGTLDPADGGFPPDMWTGSSRALIESLLHRLPVATDSASMQSLTRRLLLTRAAVPAGAATVASMLALRVERLLAAGRADDVVKLIGRTTGPADSPGISRARAEALFLAGDSAAACDLSEIMVRESDDLYWLKAAVLCRAKAGDTAGAGLALELLHEQGLEDAGFLSLSAEMITPTAGKTVVVDRLDALRLEILRAMGRSIPAEIGA
;
A
#
# COMPACT_ATOMS: atom_id res chain seq x y z
N MET A 1 -54.49 -36.98 -51.13
CA MET A 1 -54.56 -35.53 -50.82
C MET A 1 -53.17 -34.96 -50.95
N THR A 2 -52.85 -33.78 -51.48
CA THR A 2 -53.51 -32.81 -52.39
C THR A 2 -52.39 -31.78 -52.59
N VAL A 3 -51.88 -31.62 -53.82
CA VAL A 3 -50.82 -30.64 -54.10
C VAL A 3 -51.44 -29.25 -54.20
N PHE A 4 -50.79 -28.23 -53.62
CA PHE A 4 -50.96 -26.85 -54.09
C PHE A 4 -49.64 -26.08 -54.00
N GLN A 5 -49.28 -25.41 -55.09
CA GLN A 5 -48.20 -24.41 -55.12
C GLN A 5 -48.76 -23.04 -54.72
N ASN A 6 -47.88 -22.11 -54.31
CA ASN A 6 -48.09 -20.72 -54.66
C ASN A 6 -46.76 -20.02 -54.98
N ARG A 7 -46.82 -18.94 -55.76
CA ARG A 7 -45.65 -18.33 -56.42
C ARG A 7 -45.11 -17.06 -55.73
N VAL A 8 -43.84 -16.81 -56.02
CA VAL A 8 -43.11 -15.55 -55.82
C VAL A 8 -43.87 -14.34 -56.36
N VAL A 9 -43.85 -13.24 -55.60
CA VAL A 9 -43.88 -11.87 -56.14
C VAL A 9 -42.77 -11.06 -55.46
N SER A 10 -41.91 -10.43 -56.25
CA SER A 10 -40.86 -9.51 -55.77
C SER A 10 -41.31 -8.06 -55.92
N ARG A 11 -40.91 -7.19 -54.97
CA ARG A 11 -40.92 -5.74 -55.15
C ARG A 11 -39.69 -5.13 -54.48
N ARG A 12 -38.83 -4.49 -55.28
CA ARG A 12 -37.92 -3.43 -54.81
C ARG A 12 -38.65 -2.09 -54.88
N PRO A 13 -38.27 -1.13 -54.04
CA PRO A 13 -38.15 0.25 -54.49
C PRO A 13 -36.70 0.75 -54.38
N THR A 14 -36.29 1.62 -55.30
CA THR A 14 -34.97 2.27 -55.32
C THR A 14 -35.14 3.78 -55.46
N ILE A 15 -34.94 4.51 -54.36
CA ILE A 15 -34.88 5.98 -54.24
C ILE A 15 -33.86 6.22 -53.11
N ALA A 16 -32.68 6.84 -53.23
CA ALA A 16 -32.11 7.88 -54.11
C ALA A 16 -32.44 9.32 -53.65
N ALA A 17 -31.40 10.07 -53.26
CA ALA A 17 -31.46 11.36 -52.55
C ALA A 17 -32.03 11.28 -51.11
N ASP A 18 -31.69 12.16 -50.16
CA ASP A 18 -30.85 13.37 -50.25
C ASP A 18 -29.74 13.42 -49.17
N LEU A 19 -28.77 14.33 -49.37
CA LEU A 19 -27.67 14.60 -48.44
C LEU A 19 -27.68 16.10 -48.06
N SER A 20 -27.36 16.42 -46.79
CA SER A 20 -27.32 17.76 -46.15
C SER A 20 -28.58 18.13 -45.34
N ILE A 21 -28.52 19.28 -44.64
CA ILE A 21 -29.56 19.89 -43.79
C ILE A 21 -29.78 19.22 -42.41
N VAL A 22 -28.71 19.10 -41.60
CA VAL A 22 -28.78 19.38 -40.14
C VAL A 22 -27.47 20.05 -39.68
N VAL A 23 -27.12 21.20 -40.28
CA VAL A 23 -26.05 22.09 -39.80
C VAL A 23 -26.55 23.53 -39.98
N ALA A 24 -26.16 24.41 -39.04
CA ALA A 24 -26.49 25.84 -38.98
C ALA A 24 -27.97 26.21 -38.72
N SER A 25 -28.33 26.33 -37.43
CA SER A 25 -29.30 27.31 -36.93
C SER A 25 -29.10 27.54 -35.42
N ILE A 26 -29.31 28.78 -34.96
CA ILE A 26 -29.09 29.38 -33.62
C ILE A 26 -27.80 30.23 -33.53
N VAL A 27 -27.84 31.39 -34.18
CA VAL A 27 -26.98 32.58 -33.94
C VAL A 27 -27.84 33.82 -34.22
N THR A 28 -27.80 34.84 -33.35
CA THR A 28 -28.55 36.14 -33.40
C THR A 28 -30.09 36.03 -33.40
N ALA A 29 -30.87 36.90 -32.74
CA ALA A 29 -30.66 37.95 -31.72
C ALA A 29 -31.95 37.99 -30.84
N VAL A 30 -32.38 38.97 -30.01
CA VAL A 30 -32.15 40.40 -29.68
C VAL A 30 -32.51 40.54 -28.17
N GLY A 31 -32.05 41.48 -27.32
CA GLY A 31 -31.24 42.70 -27.46
C GLY A 31 -31.93 43.89 -26.75
N PHE A 32 -31.20 44.63 -25.90
CA PHE A 32 -31.60 45.86 -25.18
C PHE A 32 -32.77 45.82 -24.17
N ALA A 33 -32.40 45.88 -22.89
CA ALA A 33 -32.95 46.87 -21.95
C ALA A 33 -31.80 47.38 -21.07
N ALA A 34 -31.59 48.69 -20.99
CA ALA A 34 -30.46 49.30 -20.27
C ALA A 34 -30.93 50.38 -19.31
N SER A 35 -30.44 50.36 -18.07
CA SER A 35 -30.49 51.51 -17.15
C SER A 35 -29.45 51.39 -16.03
N VAL A 36 -28.41 52.21 -16.18
CA VAL A 36 -27.70 52.96 -15.14
C VAL A 36 -27.72 52.36 -13.72
N PHE A 37 -26.61 51.71 -13.34
CA PHE A 37 -26.04 51.88 -12.01
C PHE A 37 -24.52 52.06 -12.12
N ALA A 38 -24.04 53.24 -11.73
CA ALA A 38 -22.62 53.54 -11.57
C ALA A 38 -22.25 53.50 -10.07
N ALA A 39 -20.96 53.36 -9.77
CA ALA A 39 -20.37 53.42 -8.42
C ALA A 39 -20.94 52.37 -7.42
N LEU A 40 -20.31 51.20 -7.23
CA LEU A 40 -19.06 51.07 -6.47
C LEU A 40 -18.37 49.73 -6.79
N ILE A 41 -17.12 49.75 -7.27
CA ILE A 41 -16.24 48.57 -7.22
C ILE A 41 -15.41 48.70 -5.95
N ILE A 42 -15.86 48.06 -4.87
CA ILE A 42 -15.02 47.86 -3.68
C ILE A 42 -14.02 46.76 -4.03
N VAL A 43 -12.83 47.17 -4.47
CA VAL A 43 -11.68 46.26 -4.54
C VAL A 43 -11.33 45.88 -3.11
N TRP A 44 -11.62 44.64 -2.72
CA TRP A 44 -11.12 44.07 -1.47
C TRP A 44 -9.62 43.81 -1.61
N VAL A 45 -8.83 44.88 -1.42
CA VAL A 45 -7.39 44.76 -1.18
C VAL A 45 -7.23 44.15 0.21
N SER A 46 -7.20 42.82 0.28
CA SER A 46 -6.76 42.11 1.48
C SER A 46 -5.37 42.63 1.85
N PRO A 47 -5.15 43.17 3.06
CA PRO A 47 -3.81 43.52 3.48
C PRO A 47 -3.02 42.22 3.62
N ALA A 48 -2.08 41.99 2.71
CA ALA A 48 -1.12 40.91 2.84
C ALA A 48 -0.24 41.20 4.07
N THR A 49 -0.61 40.61 5.22
CA THR A 49 0.24 40.61 6.40
C THR A 49 1.52 39.87 6.05
N ALA A 50 2.60 40.62 5.84
CA ALA A 50 3.93 40.09 5.64
C ALA A 50 4.39 39.37 6.90
N GLN A 51 4.04 38.09 7.01
CA GLN A 51 4.49 37.22 8.07
C GLN A 51 5.91 36.80 7.71
N GLU A 52 6.89 37.43 8.36
CA GLU A 52 8.30 37.08 8.18
C GLU A 52 8.48 35.60 8.50
N GLY A 53 8.82 34.82 7.47
CA GLY A 53 9.03 33.38 7.61
C GLY A 53 10.34 33.15 8.34
N GLU A 54 10.27 33.01 9.67
CA GLU A 54 11.43 32.64 10.47
C GLU A 54 11.97 31.30 9.96
N ALA A 55 13.15 31.34 9.35
CA ALA A 55 13.69 30.20 8.63
C ALA A 55 14.02 29.08 9.62
N ALA A 56 13.30 27.97 9.53
CA ALA A 56 13.57 26.79 10.34
C ALA A 56 15.05 26.41 10.21
N PRO A 57 15.80 26.29 11.32
CA PRO A 57 17.24 26.08 11.26
C PRO A 57 17.53 24.76 10.56
N GLN A 58 18.33 24.84 9.49
CA GLN A 58 18.92 23.69 8.83
C GLN A 58 19.95 23.08 9.78
N ILE A 59 19.51 22.18 10.67
CA ILE A 59 20.40 21.47 11.59
C ILE A 59 21.39 20.66 10.74
N LEU A 60 22.64 21.09 10.74
CA LEU A 60 23.71 20.37 10.05
C LEU A 60 24.00 19.08 10.82
N LEU A 61 24.52 18.05 10.12
CA LEU A 61 24.78 16.75 10.75
C LEU A 61 25.75 16.84 11.95
N ASP A 62 26.59 17.87 11.96
CA ASP A 62 27.56 18.15 13.03
C ASP A 62 26.86 18.51 14.36
N ASP A 63 25.81 19.36 14.32
CA ASP A 63 25.03 19.75 15.52
C ASP A 63 24.31 18.56 16.15
N ALA A 64 23.83 17.63 15.32
CA ALA A 64 23.19 16.40 15.78
C ALA A 64 24.18 15.45 16.47
N PHE A 65 25.45 15.44 16.05
CA PHE A 65 26.50 14.65 16.69
C PHE A 65 26.88 15.20 18.06
N ASP A 66 26.98 16.53 18.19
CA ASP A 66 27.37 17.18 19.45
C ASP A 66 26.28 17.14 20.54
N LEU A 67 25.01 16.96 20.14
CA LEU A 67 23.93 16.59 21.06
C LEU A 67 24.04 15.14 21.56
N ALA A 68 24.49 14.20 20.72
CA ALA A 68 24.67 12.80 21.09
C ALA A 68 25.87 12.58 22.02
N THR A 69 27.00 13.25 21.79
CA THR A 69 28.19 13.19 22.67
C THR A 69 27.88 13.71 24.08
N LYS A 70 27.08 14.78 24.19
CA LYS A 70 26.69 15.39 25.48
C LYS A 70 25.85 14.47 26.37
N GLY A 71 25.05 13.59 25.77
CA GLY A 71 24.24 12.60 26.50
C GLY A 71 25.07 11.50 27.17
N LEU A 72 26.24 11.15 26.61
CA LEU A 72 27.10 10.07 27.10
C LEU A 72 27.86 10.41 28.41
N ALA A 73 27.85 11.68 28.83
CA ALA A 73 28.58 12.14 30.03
C ALA A 73 27.80 11.96 31.36
N ALA A 74 26.55 11.49 31.32
CA ALA A 74 25.61 11.52 32.45
C ALA A 74 25.12 10.13 32.92
N GLY A 75 25.99 9.11 32.91
CA GLY A 75 25.68 7.76 33.41
C GLY A 75 26.50 7.39 34.66
N ALA A 76 25.89 7.46 35.85
CA ALA A 76 26.51 6.97 37.08
C ALA A 76 26.41 5.44 37.17
N ALA A 77 27.53 4.77 37.50
CA ALA A 77 27.57 3.31 37.59
C ALA A 77 26.83 2.78 38.84
N PRO A 78 26.08 1.66 38.75
CA PRO A 78 25.52 0.98 39.90
C PRO A 78 26.62 0.32 40.76
N PRO A 79 26.44 0.19 42.08
CA PRO A 79 27.43 -0.43 42.96
C PRO A 79 27.47 -1.96 42.79
N ASN A 80 28.68 -2.52 42.77
CA ASN A 80 28.91 -3.96 42.77
C ASN A 80 28.54 -4.57 44.14
N PRO A 81 27.76 -5.66 44.21
CA PRO A 81 27.69 -6.50 45.40
C PRO A 81 29.00 -7.30 45.56
N GLY A 82 29.51 -7.40 46.79
CA GLY A 82 30.64 -8.26 47.11
C GLY A 82 30.24 -9.73 47.23
N PRO A 83 31.20 -10.67 47.18
CA PRO A 83 30.95 -12.07 47.50
C PRO A 83 30.77 -12.26 49.02
N ASP A 84 29.87 -13.17 49.39
CA ASP A 84 30.01 -14.19 50.44
C ASP A 84 28.61 -14.64 50.92
N ASP A 85 28.19 -15.85 50.55
CA ASP A 85 28.00 -16.94 51.54
C ASP A 85 27.81 -18.31 50.85
N ILE A 86 28.19 -19.40 51.51
CA ILE A 86 28.10 -20.78 50.97
C ILE A 86 27.15 -21.63 51.84
N GLY A 87 25.94 -21.90 51.34
CA GLY A 87 24.86 -22.56 52.06
C GLY A 87 24.46 -23.96 51.54
N THR A 88 25.27 -24.97 51.87
CA THR A 88 24.98 -26.42 51.98
C THR A 88 23.81 -27.07 51.19
N THR A 89 24.16 -27.99 50.29
CA THR A 89 23.31 -28.99 49.61
C THR A 89 22.37 -29.79 50.52
N THR A 90 21.15 -30.12 50.06
CA THR A 90 20.39 -31.31 50.52
C THR A 90 19.40 -31.80 49.44
N THR A 91 19.43 -33.13 49.19
CA THR A 91 18.51 -33.98 48.39
C THR A 91 18.10 -33.56 46.97
N ALA A 92 18.30 -34.47 46.02
CA ALA A 92 17.64 -34.43 44.71
C ALA A 92 16.22 -35.02 44.77
N ASP A 93 15.36 -34.53 43.89
CA ASP A 93 14.13 -35.18 43.44
C ASP A 93 14.14 -35.20 41.90
N ASP A 94 13.95 -36.36 41.26
CA ASP A 94 13.93 -36.49 39.77
C ASP A 94 12.52 -36.21 39.22
N SER A 95 11.88 -35.16 39.76
CA SER A 95 10.71 -34.54 39.16
C SER A 95 11.16 -33.71 37.96
N ARG A 96 11.17 -34.33 36.78
CA ARG A 96 11.30 -33.62 35.49
C ARG A 96 10.00 -32.90 35.19
N ASP A 97 9.74 -31.88 35.98
CA ASP A 97 8.59 -31.01 35.85
C ASP A 97 8.75 -30.23 34.54
N VAL A 98 8.07 -30.70 33.50
CA VAL A 98 8.07 -30.03 32.20
C VAL A 98 7.20 -28.80 32.36
N HIS A 99 7.82 -27.72 32.81
CA HIS A 99 7.24 -26.39 32.87
C HIS A 99 6.78 -25.97 31.46
N THR A 100 5.55 -26.36 31.13
CA THR A 100 4.75 -25.83 30.04
C THR A 100 4.26 -24.44 30.42
N GLY A 101 5.22 -23.55 30.68
CA GLY A 101 4.95 -22.12 30.72
C GLY A 101 4.30 -21.74 29.41
N GLU A 102 3.20 -20.99 29.48
CA GLU A 102 2.45 -20.57 28.31
C GLU A 102 3.42 -19.94 27.31
N LEU A 103 3.41 -20.45 26.06
CA LEU A 103 4.29 -19.96 25.01
C LEU A 103 3.94 -18.49 24.76
N GLN A 104 4.71 -17.59 25.37
CA GLN A 104 4.46 -16.15 25.32
C GLN A 104 4.31 -15.74 23.85
N SER A 105 3.16 -15.14 23.54
CA SER A 105 2.83 -14.65 22.22
C SER A 105 3.95 -13.73 21.74
N ILE A 106 4.67 -14.15 20.69
CA ILE A 106 5.78 -13.38 20.14
C ILE A 106 5.22 -12.03 19.68
N ASP A 107 5.74 -10.94 20.26
CA ASP A 107 5.32 -9.59 19.91
C ASP A 107 5.55 -9.35 18.40
N PRO A 108 4.51 -9.04 17.60
CA PRO A 108 4.66 -8.80 16.17
C PRO A 108 5.62 -7.63 15.87
N ASP A 109 5.75 -6.66 16.77
CA ASP A 109 6.71 -5.56 16.61
C ASP A 109 8.17 -6.00 16.83
N ALA A 110 8.42 -7.17 17.45
CA ALA A 110 9.76 -7.72 17.66
C ALA A 110 10.24 -8.67 16.54
N VAL A 111 9.34 -9.19 15.70
CA VAL A 111 9.72 -10.22 14.69
C VAL A 111 10.70 -9.67 13.66
N GLY A 112 11.56 -10.55 13.12
CA GLY A 112 12.53 -10.20 12.10
C GLY A 112 13.11 -11.43 11.40
N THR A 113 13.51 -11.26 10.15
CA THR A 113 14.09 -12.30 9.29
C THR A 113 15.61 -12.32 9.31
N LEU A 114 16.25 -11.28 9.86
CA LEU A 114 17.69 -11.21 10.10
C LEU A 114 17.98 -11.09 11.60
N ASP A 115 19.14 -11.58 12.01
CA ASP A 115 19.77 -11.36 13.31
C ASP A 115 21.31 -11.25 13.10
N PRO A 116 22.13 -11.00 14.13
CA PRO A 116 23.56 -10.72 13.93
C PRO A 116 24.36 -11.78 13.14
N ALA A 117 23.93 -13.05 13.12
CA ALA A 117 24.61 -14.08 12.33
C ALA A 117 24.38 -13.89 10.81
N ASP A 118 23.15 -13.53 10.43
CA ASP A 118 22.75 -13.22 9.04
C ASP A 118 22.93 -11.73 8.69
N GLY A 119 23.73 -11.01 9.46
CA GLY A 119 24.06 -9.59 9.23
C GLY A 119 22.98 -8.59 9.64
N GLY A 120 22.02 -8.98 10.48
CA GLY A 120 21.16 -8.03 11.20
C GLY A 120 21.94 -7.15 12.19
N PHE A 121 21.25 -6.24 12.86
CA PHE A 121 21.80 -5.49 14.01
C PHE A 121 21.62 -6.28 15.32
N PRO A 122 22.31 -5.90 16.42
CA PRO A 122 22.10 -6.51 17.74
C PRO A 122 20.63 -6.40 18.18
N PRO A 123 20.07 -7.39 18.91
CA PRO A 123 18.66 -7.39 19.28
C PRO A 123 18.28 -6.27 20.26
N ASP A 124 19.26 -5.70 20.95
CA ASP A 124 19.19 -4.60 21.90
C ASP A 124 19.50 -3.22 21.27
N MET A 125 19.58 -3.13 19.93
CA MET A 125 19.98 -1.94 19.15
C MET A 125 19.23 -0.63 19.46
N TRP A 126 18.07 -0.69 20.12
CA TRP A 126 17.24 0.47 20.48
C TRP A 126 17.51 0.99 21.91
N THR A 127 18.40 0.34 22.67
CA THR A 127 18.72 0.70 24.06
C THR A 127 19.20 2.14 24.17
N GLY A 128 18.66 2.89 25.13
CA GLY A 128 18.97 4.31 25.35
C GLY A 128 18.25 5.29 24.41
N SER A 129 17.53 4.82 23.39
CA SER A 129 16.70 5.64 22.51
C SER A 129 15.22 5.59 22.90
N SER A 130 14.46 6.68 22.69
CA SER A 130 13.03 6.71 23.02
C SER A 130 12.18 6.11 21.90
N ARG A 131 11.16 5.30 22.28
CA ARG A 131 10.24 4.65 21.32
C ARG A 131 9.60 5.64 20.34
N ALA A 132 9.11 6.78 20.82
CA ALA A 132 8.50 7.82 19.99
C ALA A 132 9.46 8.40 18.93
N LEU A 133 10.75 8.57 19.26
CA LEU A 133 11.75 9.02 18.29
C LEU A 133 12.00 7.95 17.21
N ILE A 134 12.14 6.69 17.62
CA ILE A 134 12.36 5.56 16.71
C ILE A 134 11.18 5.39 15.74
N GLU A 135 9.95 5.38 16.24
CA GLU A 135 8.73 5.28 15.42
C GLU A 135 8.62 6.47 14.43
N SER A 136 8.92 7.69 14.90
CA SER A 136 8.94 8.89 14.07
C SER A 136 10.06 8.91 13.01
N LEU A 137 11.20 8.26 13.27
CA LEU A 137 12.29 8.11 12.31
C LEU A 137 12.00 6.99 11.30
N LEU A 138 11.44 5.85 11.73
CA LEU A 138 11.05 4.75 10.85
C LEU A 138 9.97 5.18 9.85
N HIS A 139 8.94 5.91 10.29
CA HIS A 139 7.91 6.46 9.40
C HIS A 139 8.44 7.50 8.41
N ARG A 140 9.57 8.16 8.72
CA ARG A 140 10.23 9.14 7.84
C ARG A 140 11.46 8.58 7.12
N LEU A 141 11.74 7.28 7.25
CA LEU A 141 12.94 6.65 6.69
C LEU A 141 12.90 6.72 5.15
N PRO A 142 13.92 7.32 4.50
CA PRO A 142 14.01 7.35 3.05
C PRO A 142 14.36 5.96 2.50
N VAL A 143 13.57 5.52 1.52
CA VAL A 143 13.65 4.18 0.93
C VAL A 143 14.00 4.21 -0.56
N ALA A 144 13.59 5.27 -1.26
CA ALA A 144 14.11 5.62 -2.58
C ALA A 144 15.46 6.36 -2.40
N THR A 145 16.55 5.71 -2.80
CA THR A 145 17.91 6.29 -2.78
C THR A 145 18.82 5.48 -3.72
N ASP A 146 19.65 6.16 -4.52
CA ASP A 146 20.56 5.50 -5.47
C ASP A 146 21.76 4.81 -4.79
N SER A 147 22.01 5.12 -3.52
CA SER A 147 23.12 4.52 -2.77
C SER A 147 22.78 3.09 -2.36
N ALA A 148 23.34 2.11 -3.06
CA ALA A 148 23.21 0.68 -2.75
C ALA A 148 23.62 0.35 -1.29
N SER A 149 24.59 1.09 -0.72
CA SER A 149 24.97 0.97 0.69
C SER A 149 23.84 1.41 1.63
N MET A 150 23.16 2.53 1.33
CA MET A 150 22.00 2.98 2.09
C MET A 150 20.81 2.03 1.92
N GLN A 151 20.51 1.58 0.71
CA GLN A 151 19.48 0.57 0.46
C GLN A 151 19.74 -0.73 1.26
N SER A 152 20.99 -1.15 1.37
CA SER A 152 21.40 -2.32 2.14
C SER A 152 21.22 -2.10 3.64
N LEU A 153 21.67 -0.96 4.18
CA LEU A 153 21.49 -0.60 5.59
C LEU A 153 20.00 -0.47 5.97
N THR A 154 19.20 0.22 5.14
CA THR A 154 17.74 0.34 5.30
C THR A 154 17.06 -1.03 5.28
N ARG A 155 17.40 -1.93 4.34
CA ARG A 155 16.87 -3.31 4.34
C ARG A 155 17.23 -4.05 5.63
N ARG A 156 18.50 -3.99 6.05
CA ARG A 156 18.99 -4.67 7.27
C ARG A 156 18.28 -4.15 8.53
N LEU A 157 18.05 -2.84 8.60
CA LEU A 157 17.34 -2.16 9.69
C LEU A 157 15.89 -2.66 9.79
N LEU A 158 15.16 -2.66 8.68
CA LEU A 158 13.74 -3.01 8.63
C LEU A 158 13.47 -4.52 8.85
N LEU A 159 14.47 -5.39 8.67
CA LEU A 159 14.37 -6.85 8.78
C LEU A 159 15.04 -7.45 10.02
N THR A 160 15.76 -6.67 10.81
CA THR A 160 16.38 -7.16 12.05
C THR A 160 15.32 -7.51 13.09
N ARG A 161 15.49 -8.68 13.71
CA ARG A 161 14.76 -9.12 14.91
C ARG A 161 15.34 -8.39 16.13
N ALA A 162 14.57 -7.50 16.74
CA ALA A 162 15.00 -6.66 17.84
C ALA A 162 13.91 -6.58 18.92
N ALA A 163 14.30 -6.35 20.17
CA ALA A 163 13.36 -6.05 21.24
C ALA A 163 12.60 -4.75 20.92
N VAL A 164 11.31 -4.70 21.25
CA VAL A 164 10.52 -3.46 21.04
C VAL A 164 11.07 -2.36 21.95
N PRO A 165 11.27 -1.11 21.45
CA PRO A 165 11.87 -0.04 22.24
C PRO A 165 11.07 0.29 23.49
N ALA A 166 11.77 0.64 24.57
CA ALA A 166 11.13 1.00 25.83
C ALA A 166 10.36 2.33 25.75
N GLY A 167 9.18 2.37 26.36
CA GLY A 167 8.31 3.54 26.43
C GLY A 167 6.91 3.28 25.83
N ALA A 168 6.04 4.29 25.92
CA ALA A 168 4.71 4.22 25.32
C ALA A 168 4.80 4.22 23.79
N ALA A 169 3.94 3.43 23.14
CA ALA A 169 3.77 3.45 21.70
C ALA A 169 3.10 4.75 21.22
N THR A 170 3.57 5.28 20.10
CA THR A 170 2.94 6.42 19.39
C THR A 170 2.25 6.00 18.09
N VAL A 171 2.52 4.78 17.61
CA VAL A 171 1.83 4.14 16.48
C VAL A 171 1.19 2.82 16.92
N ALA A 172 0.23 2.32 16.12
CA ALA A 172 -0.45 1.05 16.40
C ALA A 172 0.45 -0.20 16.23
N SER A 173 1.50 -0.13 15.40
CA SER A 173 2.47 -1.21 15.22
C SER A 173 3.75 -0.72 14.50
N MET A 174 4.91 -1.09 15.02
CA MET A 174 6.21 -0.96 14.36
C MET A 174 6.43 -2.01 13.25
N LEU A 175 5.78 -3.18 13.30
CA LEU A 175 5.71 -4.08 12.14
C LEU A 175 5.02 -3.40 10.95
N ALA A 176 3.91 -2.70 11.16
CA ALA A 176 3.23 -1.95 10.10
C ALA A 176 4.14 -0.90 9.45
N LEU A 177 4.86 -0.09 10.24
CA LEU A 177 5.85 0.85 9.72
C LEU A 177 6.96 0.14 8.91
N ARG A 178 7.47 -0.99 9.38
CA ARG A 178 8.53 -1.74 8.68
C ARG A 178 8.05 -2.33 7.37
N VAL A 179 6.84 -2.90 7.35
CA VAL A 179 6.16 -3.42 6.15
C VAL A 179 5.90 -2.31 5.13
N GLU A 180 5.35 -1.18 5.56
CA GLU A 180 5.10 0.01 4.73
C GLU A 180 6.39 0.50 4.05
N ARG A 181 7.48 0.66 4.82
CA ARG A 181 8.79 1.08 4.31
C ARG A 181 9.40 0.04 3.36
N LEU A 182 9.25 -1.26 3.63
CA LEU A 182 9.73 -2.32 2.73
C LEU A 182 8.96 -2.36 1.41
N LEU A 183 7.63 -2.19 1.42
CA LEU A 183 6.83 -2.04 0.20
C LEU A 183 7.27 -0.83 -0.62
N ALA A 184 7.42 0.34 0.01
CA ALA A 184 7.91 1.55 -0.63
C ALA A 184 9.39 1.45 -1.08
N ALA A 185 10.16 0.48 -0.57
CA ALA A 185 11.50 0.12 -1.04
C ALA A 185 11.51 -0.97 -2.15
N GLY A 186 10.34 -1.33 -2.68
CA GLY A 186 10.16 -2.41 -3.67
C GLY A 186 10.43 -3.82 -3.14
N ARG A 187 10.58 -4.01 -1.83
CA ARG A 187 11.04 -5.26 -1.20
C ARG A 187 9.90 -6.25 -0.90
N ALA A 188 9.05 -6.52 -1.89
CA ALA A 188 7.89 -7.39 -1.77
C ALA A 188 8.22 -8.77 -1.17
N ASP A 189 9.27 -9.42 -1.69
CA ASP A 189 9.83 -10.67 -1.16
C ASP A 189 10.13 -10.64 0.35
N ASP A 190 10.71 -9.53 0.82
CA ASP A 190 11.11 -9.38 2.22
C ASP A 190 9.90 -9.12 3.12
N VAL A 191 8.86 -8.45 2.60
CA VAL A 191 7.57 -8.24 3.28
C VAL A 191 6.86 -9.58 3.51
N VAL A 192 6.73 -10.42 2.48
CA VAL A 192 6.13 -11.76 2.61
C VAL A 192 6.88 -12.60 3.65
N LYS A 193 8.22 -12.57 3.60
CA LYS A 193 9.08 -13.30 4.56
C LYS A 193 9.01 -12.74 5.98
N LEU A 194 8.81 -11.43 6.16
CA LEU A 194 8.71 -10.77 7.47
C LEU A 194 7.36 -11.02 8.13
N ILE A 195 6.26 -10.80 7.39
CA ILE A 195 4.90 -11.08 7.89
C ILE A 195 4.75 -12.58 8.17
N GLY A 196 5.36 -13.45 7.35
CA GLY A 196 5.45 -14.91 7.61
C GLY A 196 6.21 -15.32 8.88
N ARG A 197 6.68 -14.39 9.73
CA ARG A 197 7.23 -14.67 11.07
C ARG A 197 6.25 -14.38 12.23
N THR A 198 5.09 -13.77 12.00
CA THR A 198 4.13 -13.51 13.08
C THR A 198 3.33 -14.77 13.44
N THR A 199 3.30 -15.13 14.72
CA THR A 199 2.57 -16.30 15.24
C THR A 199 1.37 -15.85 16.08
N GLY A 200 0.37 -15.27 15.45
CA GLY A 200 -0.85 -14.77 16.12
C GLY A 200 -2.05 -14.69 15.18
N PRO A 201 -3.28 -14.58 15.72
CA PRO A 201 -4.50 -14.49 14.92
C PRO A 201 -4.61 -13.11 14.26
N ALA A 202 -4.96 -13.10 12.97
CA ALA A 202 -5.20 -11.93 12.13
C ALA A 202 -4.05 -10.90 12.09
N ASP A 203 -3.38 -10.86 10.94
CA ASP A 203 -2.87 -9.60 10.41
C ASP A 203 -3.92 -8.49 10.62
N SER A 204 -3.53 -7.31 11.13
CA SER A 204 -4.43 -6.16 11.09
C SER A 204 -4.78 -5.82 9.63
N PRO A 205 -5.94 -5.20 9.31
CA PRO A 205 -6.39 -5.03 7.92
C PRO A 205 -5.34 -4.41 6.98
N GLY A 206 -4.51 -3.49 7.48
CA GLY A 206 -3.37 -2.92 6.75
C GLY A 206 -2.22 -3.91 6.50
N ILE A 207 -1.91 -4.81 7.45
CA ILE A 207 -0.94 -5.90 7.24
C ILE A 207 -1.52 -6.94 6.28
N SER A 208 -2.80 -7.31 6.38
CA SER A 208 -3.43 -8.31 5.48
C SER A 208 -3.37 -7.84 4.04
N ARG A 209 -3.72 -6.56 3.84
CA ARG A 209 -3.63 -5.88 2.55
C ARG A 209 -2.19 -5.77 2.07
N ALA A 210 -1.25 -5.34 2.92
CA ALA A 210 0.17 -5.29 2.56
C ALA A 210 0.75 -6.67 2.21
N ARG A 211 0.27 -7.75 2.85
CA ARG A 211 0.61 -9.14 2.49
C ARG A 211 0.10 -9.47 1.09
N ALA A 212 -1.16 -9.16 0.77
CA ALA A 212 -1.72 -9.38 -0.57
C ALA A 212 -1.00 -8.55 -1.65
N GLU A 213 -0.78 -7.26 -1.40
CA GLU A 213 -0.03 -6.37 -2.29
C GLU A 213 1.41 -6.89 -2.51
N ALA A 214 2.10 -7.35 -1.46
CA ALA A 214 3.43 -7.96 -1.55
C ALA A 214 3.43 -9.28 -2.34
N LEU A 215 2.46 -10.16 -2.15
CA LEU A 215 2.36 -11.43 -2.88
C LEU A 215 2.15 -11.19 -4.39
N PHE A 216 1.25 -10.27 -4.76
CA PHE A 216 1.10 -9.84 -6.16
C PHE A 216 2.40 -9.23 -6.71
N LEU A 217 3.05 -8.31 -5.98
CA LEU A 217 4.30 -7.69 -6.43
C LEU A 217 5.43 -8.72 -6.63
N ALA A 218 5.58 -9.70 -5.73
CA ALA A 218 6.54 -10.80 -5.82
C ALA A 218 6.19 -11.84 -6.91
N GLY A 219 4.96 -11.82 -7.43
CA GLY A 219 4.49 -12.73 -8.48
C GLY A 219 3.81 -14.00 -7.97
N ASP A 220 3.71 -14.21 -6.65
CA ASP A 220 2.88 -15.27 -6.05
C ASP A 220 1.40 -14.85 -6.06
N SER A 221 0.85 -14.74 -7.26
CA SER A 221 -0.55 -14.42 -7.48
C SER A 221 -1.49 -15.55 -7.04
N ALA A 222 -0.98 -16.76 -6.77
CA ALA A 222 -1.80 -17.85 -6.25
C ALA A 222 -2.14 -17.59 -4.78
N ALA A 223 -1.11 -17.47 -3.92
CA ALA A 223 -1.32 -17.16 -2.50
C ALA A 223 -1.99 -15.79 -2.29
N ALA A 224 -1.74 -14.80 -3.17
CA ALA A 224 -2.45 -13.53 -3.15
C ALA A 224 -3.96 -13.69 -3.40
N CYS A 225 -4.35 -14.59 -4.32
CA CYS A 225 -5.75 -14.86 -4.64
C CYS A 225 -6.45 -15.72 -3.58
N ASP A 226 -5.78 -16.73 -3.02
CA ASP A 226 -6.31 -17.53 -1.91
C ASP A 226 -6.65 -16.62 -0.70
N LEU A 227 -5.73 -15.72 -0.35
CA LEU A 227 -5.94 -14.70 0.69
C LEU A 227 -7.08 -13.74 0.33
N SER A 228 -7.16 -13.29 -0.93
CA SER A 228 -8.21 -12.38 -1.38
C SER A 228 -9.60 -13.01 -1.36
N GLU A 229 -9.72 -14.33 -1.63
CA GLU A 229 -10.99 -15.05 -1.56
C GLU A 229 -11.50 -15.17 -0.11
N ILE A 230 -10.60 -15.31 0.86
CA ILE A 230 -10.94 -15.24 2.29
C ILE A 230 -11.38 -13.82 2.65
N MET A 231 -10.51 -12.83 2.41
CA MET A 231 -10.72 -11.46 2.90
C MET A 231 -11.94 -10.75 2.28
N VAL A 232 -12.34 -11.07 1.04
CA VAL A 232 -13.56 -10.51 0.41
C VAL A 232 -14.88 -11.01 1.06
N ARG A 233 -14.80 -11.95 2.01
CA ARG A 233 -15.92 -12.38 2.88
C ARG A 233 -15.83 -11.82 4.31
N GLU A 234 -14.69 -11.26 4.70
CA GLU A 234 -14.37 -10.88 6.07
C GLU A 234 -14.12 -9.36 6.23
N SER A 235 -14.09 -8.60 5.14
CA SER A 235 -13.76 -7.17 5.14
C SER A 235 -14.50 -6.38 4.06
N ASP A 236 -15.03 -5.22 4.44
CA ASP A 236 -15.72 -4.27 3.55
C ASP A 236 -14.76 -3.35 2.74
N ASP A 237 -13.43 -3.52 2.81
CA ASP A 237 -12.50 -2.75 1.96
C ASP A 237 -12.65 -3.18 0.49
N LEU A 238 -13.06 -2.23 -0.36
CA LEU A 238 -13.18 -2.38 -1.82
C LEU A 238 -11.91 -2.95 -2.48
N TYR A 239 -10.73 -2.82 -1.86
CA TYR A 239 -9.51 -3.51 -2.28
C TYR A 239 -9.70 -5.02 -2.47
N TRP A 240 -10.43 -5.69 -1.57
CA TRP A 240 -10.63 -7.13 -1.67
C TRP A 240 -11.55 -7.51 -2.83
N LEU A 241 -12.55 -6.68 -3.12
CA LEU A 241 -13.39 -6.86 -4.29
C LEU A 241 -12.61 -6.56 -5.61
N LYS A 242 -11.72 -5.55 -5.61
CA LYS A 242 -10.76 -5.34 -6.73
C LYS A 242 -9.85 -6.55 -6.94
N ALA A 243 -9.26 -7.10 -5.88
CA ALA A 243 -8.43 -8.29 -5.96
C ALA A 243 -9.24 -9.50 -6.46
N ALA A 244 -10.49 -9.65 -6.01
CA ALA A 244 -11.39 -10.71 -6.46
C ALA A 244 -11.79 -10.60 -7.96
N VAL A 245 -11.85 -9.39 -8.53
CA VAL A 245 -11.99 -9.19 -9.99
C VAL A 245 -10.76 -9.75 -10.72
N LEU A 246 -9.55 -9.34 -10.31
CA LEU A 246 -8.29 -9.81 -10.88
C LEU A 246 -8.18 -11.34 -10.80
N CYS A 247 -8.46 -11.92 -9.63
CA CYS A 247 -8.33 -13.36 -9.40
C CYS A 247 -9.31 -14.18 -10.24
N ARG A 248 -10.57 -13.77 -10.37
CA ARG A 248 -11.54 -14.43 -11.26
C ARG A 248 -11.14 -14.32 -12.73
N ALA A 249 -10.65 -13.14 -13.16
CA ALA A 249 -10.15 -12.95 -14.52
C ALA A 249 -8.93 -13.85 -14.81
N LYS A 250 -7.98 -13.97 -13.87
CA LYS A 250 -6.83 -14.91 -13.99
C LYS A 250 -7.26 -16.38 -14.02
N ALA A 251 -8.35 -16.75 -13.34
CA ALA A 251 -8.93 -18.09 -13.35
C ALA A 251 -9.77 -18.38 -14.62
N GLY A 252 -10.00 -17.39 -15.50
CA GLY A 252 -10.85 -17.52 -16.68
C GLY A 252 -12.36 -17.37 -16.41
N ASP A 253 -12.76 -17.09 -15.17
CA ASP A 253 -14.13 -16.75 -14.79
C ASP A 253 -14.47 -15.31 -15.19
N THR A 254 -14.60 -15.08 -16.49
CA THR A 254 -14.94 -13.76 -17.06
C THR A 254 -16.31 -13.27 -16.60
N ALA A 255 -17.27 -14.17 -16.35
CA ALA A 255 -18.61 -13.82 -15.90
C ALA A 255 -18.62 -13.33 -14.43
N GLY A 256 -17.99 -14.08 -13.52
CA GLY A 256 -17.87 -13.66 -12.12
C GLY A 256 -16.90 -12.48 -11.93
N ALA A 257 -15.88 -12.34 -12.78
CA ALA A 257 -15.04 -11.14 -12.81
C ALA A 257 -15.82 -9.90 -13.28
N GLY A 258 -16.66 -10.04 -14.32
CA GLY A 258 -17.56 -8.99 -14.81
C GLY A 258 -18.55 -8.53 -13.74
N LEU A 259 -19.26 -9.47 -13.11
CA LEU A 259 -20.20 -9.18 -12.01
C LEU A 259 -19.52 -8.48 -10.82
N ALA A 260 -18.31 -8.91 -10.44
CA ALA A 260 -17.54 -8.25 -9.39
C ALA A 260 -17.06 -6.84 -9.78
N LEU A 261 -16.82 -6.60 -11.07
CA LEU A 261 -16.45 -5.28 -11.60
C LEU A 261 -17.65 -4.32 -11.67
N GLU A 262 -18.83 -4.83 -12.05
CA GLU A 262 -20.10 -4.10 -11.97
C GLU A 262 -20.43 -3.74 -10.51
N LEU A 263 -20.24 -4.67 -9.57
CA LEU A 263 -20.47 -4.41 -8.15
C LEU A 263 -19.55 -3.31 -7.57
N LEU A 264 -18.29 -3.21 -8.04
CA LEU A 264 -17.41 -2.08 -7.68
C LEU A 264 -17.96 -0.74 -8.20
N HIS A 265 -18.56 -0.71 -9.39
CA HIS A 265 -19.15 0.50 -9.94
C HIS A 265 -20.38 0.94 -9.14
N GLU A 266 -21.29 0.00 -8.83
CA GLU A 266 -22.49 0.26 -8.02
C GLU A 266 -22.16 0.65 -6.56
N GLN A 267 -21.04 0.15 -6.01
CA GLN A 267 -20.51 0.59 -4.70
C GLN A 267 -19.75 1.93 -4.77
N GLY A 268 -19.77 2.63 -5.91
CA GLY A 268 -19.24 3.99 -6.04
C GLY A 268 -17.71 4.06 -6.14
N LEU A 269 -17.04 3.04 -6.70
CA LEU A 269 -15.59 3.07 -6.86
C LEU A 269 -15.13 4.17 -7.83
N GLU A 270 -14.59 5.27 -7.28
CA GLU A 270 -13.93 6.35 -8.02
C GLU A 270 -12.51 5.98 -8.51
N ASP A 271 -12.36 4.85 -9.20
CA ASP A 271 -11.09 4.37 -9.77
C ASP A 271 -11.28 3.92 -11.23
N ALA A 272 -11.58 4.89 -12.11
CA ALA A 272 -11.82 4.65 -13.53
C ALA A 272 -10.62 4.00 -14.26
N GLY A 273 -9.39 4.26 -13.80
CA GLY A 273 -8.17 3.61 -14.30
C GLY A 273 -8.19 2.10 -14.03
N PHE A 274 -8.48 1.69 -12.79
CA PHE A 274 -8.66 0.28 -12.45
C PHE A 274 -9.84 -0.35 -13.19
N LEU A 275 -10.99 0.34 -13.27
CA LEU A 275 -12.19 -0.18 -13.92
C LEU A 275 -11.96 -0.48 -15.41
N SER A 276 -11.37 0.46 -16.16
CA SER A 276 -11.10 0.27 -17.60
C SER A 276 -9.98 -0.74 -17.87
N LEU A 277 -8.99 -0.85 -16.97
CA LEU A 277 -7.91 -1.84 -17.07
C LEU A 277 -8.43 -3.26 -16.79
N SER A 278 -9.28 -3.43 -15.79
CA SER A 278 -9.94 -4.72 -15.48
C SER A 278 -10.92 -5.14 -16.57
N ALA A 279 -11.72 -4.21 -17.11
CA ALA A 279 -12.63 -4.50 -18.22
C ALA A 279 -11.88 -5.03 -19.48
N GLU A 280 -10.73 -4.43 -19.80
CA GLU A 280 -9.87 -4.88 -20.91
C GLU A 280 -9.20 -6.23 -20.62
N MET A 281 -8.95 -6.58 -19.35
CA MET A 281 -8.46 -7.91 -18.99
C MET A 281 -9.55 -8.99 -19.13
N ILE A 282 -10.79 -8.68 -18.73
CA ILE A 282 -11.94 -9.60 -18.76
C ILE A 282 -12.43 -9.82 -20.20
N THR A 283 -12.44 -8.77 -21.03
CA THR A 283 -12.83 -8.82 -22.44
C THR A 283 -11.87 -7.99 -23.28
N PRO A 284 -10.75 -8.58 -23.74
CA PRO A 284 -9.73 -7.85 -24.50
C PRO A 284 -10.25 -7.26 -25.81
N THR A 285 -10.04 -5.96 -26.01
CA THR A 285 -10.47 -5.24 -27.22
C THR A 285 -9.27 -4.79 -28.07
N ALA A 286 -9.11 -5.44 -29.23
CA ALA A 286 -7.96 -5.23 -30.11
C ALA A 286 -7.81 -3.75 -30.51
N GLY A 287 -6.65 -3.17 -30.19
CA GLY A 287 -6.34 -1.76 -30.47
C GLY A 287 -6.64 -0.78 -29.34
N LYS A 288 -7.26 -1.19 -28.22
CA LYS A 288 -7.51 -0.30 -27.08
C LYS A 288 -6.21 0.00 -26.30
N THR A 289 -5.77 1.25 -26.41
CA THR A 289 -4.76 1.83 -25.51
C THR A 289 -5.34 2.00 -24.12
N VAL A 290 -4.75 1.35 -23.11
CA VAL A 290 -5.11 1.57 -21.71
C VAL A 290 -4.13 2.57 -21.12
N VAL A 291 -4.64 3.70 -20.65
CA VAL A 291 -3.88 4.66 -19.85
C VAL A 291 -3.81 4.13 -18.42
N VAL A 292 -2.61 4.09 -17.84
CA VAL A 292 -2.38 3.78 -16.44
C VAL A 292 -1.90 5.06 -15.77
N ASP A 293 -2.71 5.55 -14.84
CA ASP A 293 -2.62 6.83 -14.14
C ASP A 293 -1.69 6.80 -12.91
N ARG A 294 -1.70 5.66 -12.22
CA ARG A 294 -0.86 5.33 -11.07
C ARG A 294 -0.49 3.86 -11.22
N LEU A 295 0.74 3.44 -10.88
CA LEU A 295 1.06 2.03 -10.79
C LEU A 295 0.85 1.53 -9.35
N ASP A 296 0.03 0.50 -9.18
CA ASP A 296 -0.18 -0.22 -7.91
C ASP A 296 -0.07 -1.73 -8.13
N ALA A 297 -0.04 -2.52 -7.05
CA ALA A 297 0.18 -3.96 -7.11
C ALA A 297 -0.84 -4.70 -8.00
N LEU A 298 -2.11 -4.32 -7.91
CA LEU A 298 -3.19 -4.93 -8.70
C LEU A 298 -3.10 -4.52 -10.17
N ARG A 299 -2.91 -3.23 -10.46
CA ARG A 299 -2.73 -2.72 -11.84
C ARG A 299 -1.51 -3.36 -12.52
N LEU A 300 -0.38 -3.49 -11.81
CA LEU A 300 0.82 -4.14 -12.32
C LEU A 300 0.56 -5.62 -12.64
N GLU A 301 -0.16 -6.34 -11.78
CA GLU A 301 -0.49 -7.74 -12.02
C GLU A 301 -1.52 -7.93 -13.15
N ILE A 302 -2.47 -7.00 -13.34
CA ILE A 302 -3.33 -6.98 -14.54
C ILE A 302 -2.49 -6.80 -15.82
N LEU A 303 -1.54 -5.85 -15.84
CA LEU A 303 -0.64 -5.64 -16.98
C LEU A 303 0.18 -6.90 -17.31
N ARG A 304 0.78 -7.52 -16.29
CA ARG A 304 1.52 -8.79 -16.42
C ARG A 304 0.63 -9.91 -16.94
N ALA A 305 -0.58 -10.08 -16.40
CA ALA A 305 -1.52 -11.12 -16.82
C ALA A 305 -1.99 -10.95 -18.28
N MET A 306 -2.06 -9.71 -18.78
CA MET A 306 -2.30 -9.41 -20.20
C MET A 306 -1.04 -9.46 -21.08
N GLY A 307 0.15 -9.73 -20.51
CA GLY A 307 1.42 -9.69 -21.22
C GLY A 307 1.85 -8.30 -21.72
N ARG A 308 1.31 -7.21 -21.14
CA ARG A 308 1.67 -5.83 -21.51
C ARG A 308 2.85 -5.32 -20.68
N SER A 309 3.73 -4.55 -21.29
CA SER A 309 4.83 -3.87 -20.59
C SER A 309 4.33 -2.67 -19.76
N ILE A 310 5.07 -2.31 -18.72
CA ILE A 310 4.83 -1.09 -17.94
C ILE A 310 5.03 0.14 -18.86
N PRO A 311 4.13 1.15 -18.86
CA PRO A 311 4.33 2.39 -19.60
C PRO A 311 5.56 3.16 -19.11
N ALA A 312 6.41 3.62 -20.04
CA ALA A 312 7.69 4.25 -19.71
C ALA A 312 7.56 5.57 -18.93
N GLU A 313 6.43 6.27 -19.05
CA GLU A 313 6.16 7.56 -18.41
C GLU A 313 5.88 7.45 -16.88
N ILE A 314 5.81 6.24 -16.32
CA ILE A 314 5.60 5.97 -14.89
C ILE A 314 6.90 5.44 -14.22
N GLY A 315 8.04 5.53 -14.91
CA GLY A 315 9.32 4.95 -14.49
C GLY A 315 10.41 5.96 -14.13
N ALA A 316 10.04 7.19 -13.76
CA ALA A 316 10.94 8.31 -13.46
C ALA A 316 10.50 9.07 -12.21
#